data_AF-G5KD48-F1
#
_entry.id   AF-G5KD48-F1
#
_cell.length_a   1.000
_cell.length_b   1.000
_cell.length_c   1.000
_cell.angle_alpha   90.00
_cell.angle_beta   90.00
_cell.angle_gamma   90.00
#
_symmetry.space_group_name_H-M   'P 1'
#
loop_
_entity.id
_entity.type
_entity.pdbx_description
1 polymer ?
#
loop_
_entity_poly.entity_id
_entity_poly.type
_entity_poly.pdbx_seq_one_letter_code
_entity_poly.pdbx_strand_id
1 'polypeptide(L)'
;MLLKTKNIKNRLLTVFIISYGIAIAVMCFWPQPALFDGKITPNIIKIGRLRLLLIPFNSFVSLPAIHSLSQLVWLFLQNAMNVLLLYPLGLAYFALKSKKQTHLKVLILGFTISFSIEVTQLILDLLLDANRVFEVDDLMTNTFGIYLAYQTIKKLGLLKE
;
A
#
# COMPACT_ATOMS: atom_id res chain seq x y z
N MET A 1 7.77 23.86 -28.56
CA MET A 1 8.63 23.36 -27.45
C MET A 1 7.82 22.74 -26.29
N LEU A 2 6.81 23.44 -25.75
CA LEU A 2 5.97 22.98 -24.61
C LEU A 2 5.21 21.65 -24.83
N LEU A 3 4.74 21.38 -26.05
CA LEU A 3 4.06 20.11 -26.38
C LEU A 3 5.02 18.91 -26.35
N LYS A 4 6.29 19.11 -26.75
CA LYS A 4 7.32 18.07 -26.80
C LYS A 4 7.78 17.68 -25.39
N THR A 5 7.97 18.67 -24.50
CA THR A 5 8.32 18.44 -23.09
C THR A 5 7.19 17.76 -22.32
N LYS A 6 5.92 18.13 -22.57
CA LYS A 6 4.76 17.45 -22.00
C LYS A 6 4.68 15.97 -22.40
N ASN A 7 4.98 15.65 -23.66
CA ASN A 7 5.00 14.28 -24.16
C ASN A 7 6.11 13.45 -23.50
N ILE A 8 7.31 14.02 -23.33
CA ILE A 8 8.43 13.37 -22.62
C ILE A 8 8.10 13.11 -21.15
N LYS A 9 7.59 14.11 -20.42
CA LYS A 9 7.15 13.96 -19.02
C LYS A 9 6.15 12.81 -18.87
N ASN A 10 5.12 12.79 -19.71
CA ASN A 10 4.08 11.76 -19.64
C ASN A 10 4.63 10.36 -19.91
N ARG A 11 5.57 10.22 -20.85
CA ARG A 11 6.27 8.95 -21.09
C ARG A 11 7.08 8.51 -19.87
N LEU A 12 7.85 9.41 -19.27
CA LEU A 12 8.63 9.10 -18.06
C LEU A 12 7.73 8.67 -16.90
N LEU A 13 6.64 9.40 -16.67
CA LEU A 13 5.65 9.03 -15.64
C LEU A 13 5.01 7.67 -15.93
N THR A 14 4.71 7.37 -17.19
CA THR A 14 4.13 6.07 -17.58
C THR A 14 5.12 4.94 -17.34
N VAL A 15 6.38 5.11 -17.75
CA VAL A 15 7.45 4.14 -17.47
C VAL A 15 7.60 3.92 -15.96
N PHE A 16 7.61 5.00 -15.18
CA PHE A 16 7.69 4.92 -13.72
C PHE A 16 6.50 4.16 -13.11
N ILE A 17 5.27 4.45 -13.54
CA ILE A 17 4.06 3.75 -13.08
C ILE A 17 4.17 2.25 -13.36
N ILE A 18 4.61 1.87 -14.56
CA ILE A 18 4.77 0.47 -14.94
C ILE A 18 5.88 -0.19 -14.11
N SER A 19 7.07 0.39 -14.05
CA SER A 19 8.20 -0.20 -13.33
C SER A 19 7.94 -0.29 -11.83
N TYR A 20 7.31 0.73 -11.25
CA TYR A 20 6.99 0.75 -9.83
C TYR A 20 5.81 -0.18 -9.51
N GLY A 21 4.83 -0.29 -10.40
CA GLY A 21 3.77 -1.30 -10.30
C GLY A 21 4.31 -2.73 -10.32
N ILE A 22 5.30 -3.02 -11.17
CA ILE A 22 6.02 -4.30 -11.15
C ILE A 22 6.76 -4.50 -9.82
N ALA A 23 7.44 -3.47 -9.31
CA ALA A 23 8.13 -3.56 -8.03
C ALA A 23 7.16 -3.85 -6.87
N ILE A 24 5.98 -3.20 -6.83
CA ILE A 24 4.91 -3.51 -5.87
C ILE A 24 4.46 -4.97 -6.03
N ALA A 25 4.19 -5.42 -7.26
CA ALA A 25 3.74 -6.79 -7.50
C ALA A 25 4.78 -7.82 -7.00
N VAL A 26 6.07 -7.60 -7.26
CA VAL A 26 7.15 -8.42 -6.72
C VAL A 26 7.14 -8.37 -5.19
N MET A 27 7.12 -7.18 -4.59
CA MET A 27 7.15 -7.03 -3.12
C MET A 27 5.94 -7.65 -2.41
N CYS A 28 4.74 -7.54 -2.99
CA CYS A 28 3.51 -8.03 -2.38
C CYS A 28 3.29 -9.52 -2.63
N PHE A 29 3.65 -10.05 -3.80
CA PHE A 29 3.29 -11.41 -4.21
C PHE A 29 4.43 -12.43 -4.05
N TRP A 30 5.66 -11.99 -3.74
CA TRP A 30 6.76 -12.90 -3.46
C TRP A 30 6.57 -13.66 -2.14
N PRO A 31 6.83 -14.97 -2.04
CA PRO A 31 6.74 -15.70 -0.77
C PRO A 31 7.68 -15.15 0.31
N GLN A 32 7.24 -15.07 1.57
CA GLN A 32 8.01 -14.54 2.69
C GLN A 32 8.28 -15.60 3.78
N PRO A 33 8.98 -16.70 3.49
CA PRO A 33 9.09 -17.84 4.40
C PRO A 33 9.75 -17.52 5.76
N ALA A 34 10.63 -16.52 5.84
CA ALA A 34 11.41 -16.21 7.04
C ALA A 34 11.16 -14.81 7.66
N LEU A 35 10.25 -13.99 7.07
CA LEU A 35 10.11 -12.59 7.51
C LEU A 35 9.37 -12.44 8.86
N PHE A 36 8.56 -13.45 9.21
CA PHE A 36 7.75 -13.48 10.44
C PHE A 36 8.25 -14.50 11.47
N ASP A 37 9.32 -15.24 11.17
CA ASP A 37 9.91 -16.18 12.14
C ASP A 37 10.40 -15.41 13.37
N GLY A 38 9.77 -15.68 14.51
CA GLY A 38 10.07 -15.05 15.80
C GLY A 38 9.39 -13.70 16.07
N LYS A 39 8.58 -13.16 15.15
CA LYS A 39 7.76 -11.94 15.40
C LYS A 39 6.31 -12.34 15.70
N ILE A 40 5.89 -12.13 16.95
CA ILE A 40 4.49 -12.35 17.35
C ILE A 40 3.71 -11.08 17.01
N THR A 41 2.82 -11.17 16.01
CA THR A 41 1.80 -10.14 15.78
C THR A 41 0.54 -10.55 16.54
N PRO A 42 0.10 -9.77 17.56
CA PRO A 42 -1.11 -10.08 18.29
C PRO A 42 -2.34 -10.07 17.39
N ASN A 43 -3.39 -10.80 17.80
CA ASN A 43 -4.71 -10.81 17.15
C ASN A 43 -4.80 -11.43 15.75
N ILE A 44 -3.75 -12.12 15.28
CA ILE A 44 -3.86 -12.93 14.05
C ILE A 44 -4.81 -14.10 14.29
N ILE A 45 -5.85 -14.16 13.47
CA ILE A 45 -6.78 -15.29 13.38
C ILE A 45 -6.23 -16.26 12.33
N LYS A 46 -6.04 -17.53 12.73
CA LYS A 46 -5.62 -18.60 11.82
C LYS A 46 -6.82 -19.46 11.43
N ILE A 47 -7.09 -19.57 10.13
CA ILE A 47 -8.13 -20.45 9.58
C ILE A 47 -7.45 -21.42 8.60
N GLY A 48 -7.14 -22.62 9.07
CA GLY A 48 -6.29 -23.54 8.33
C GLY A 48 -4.92 -22.91 8.10
N ARG A 49 -4.57 -22.67 6.83
CA ARG A 49 -3.33 -22.00 6.42
C ARG A 49 -3.45 -20.47 6.38
N LEU A 50 -4.67 -19.96 6.26
CA LEU A 50 -4.90 -18.52 6.12
C LEU A 50 -4.64 -17.79 7.43
N ARG A 51 -4.05 -16.60 7.32
CA ARG A 51 -3.80 -15.71 8.45
C ARG A 51 -4.44 -14.37 8.19
N LEU A 52 -5.33 -13.97 9.09
CA LEU A 52 -6.15 -12.79 8.97
C LEU A 52 -5.94 -11.90 10.19
N LEU A 53 -5.63 -10.63 9.97
CA LEU A 53 -5.62 -9.59 10.99
C LEU A 53 -6.74 -8.59 10.68
N LEU A 54 -7.91 -8.88 11.24
CA LEU A 54 -9.15 -8.16 10.92
C LEU A 54 -9.46 -7.00 11.88
N ILE A 55 -8.67 -6.85 12.95
CA ILE A 55 -8.86 -5.78 13.92
C ILE A 55 -8.32 -4.48 13.32
N PRO A 56 -9.15 -3.45 13.10
CA PRO A 56 -8.66 -2.15 12.64
C PRO A 56 -7.88 -1.47 13.76
N PHE A 57 -6.90 -0.67 13.38
CA PHE A 57 -5.97 0.01 14.28
C PHE A 57 -5.26 -0.97 15.22
N ASN A 58 -4.95 -2.18 14.73
CA ASN A 58 -4.31 -3.23 15.53
C ASN A 58 -3.00 -2.76 16.15
N SER A 59 -2.31 -1.83 15.47
CA SER A 59 -1.10 -1.20 16.01
C SER A 59 -1.32 -0.54 17.37
N PHE A 60 -2.44 0.16 17.54
CA PHE A 60 -2.80 0.79 18.80
C PHE A 60 -3.33 -0.22 19.81
N VAL A 61 -4.17 -1.16 19.35
CA VAL A 61 -4.74 -2.22 20.20
C VAL A 61 -3.65 -3.13 20.77
N SER A 62 -2.58 -3.37 20.01
CA SER A 62 -1.47 -4.26 20.37
C SER A 62 -0.43 -3.60 21.27
N LEU A 63 -0.47 -2.28 21.48
CA LEU A 63 0.54 -1.56 22.30
C LEU A 63 0.79 -2.19 23.68
N PRO A 64 -0.24 -2.63 24.45
CA PRO A 64 0.00 -3.24 25.76
C PRO A 64 0.76 -4.57 25.70
N ALA A 65 0.77 -5.26 24.55
CA ALA A 65 1.44 -6.53 24.34
C ALA A 65 2.89 -6.38 23.82
N ILE A 66 3.36 -5.14 23.60
CA ILE A 66 4.70 -4.86 23.09
C ILE A 66 5.67 -4.71 24.26
N HIS A 67 6.70 -5.56 24.30
CA HIS A 67 7.67 -5.60 25.40
C HIS A 67 9.07 -5.12 25.00
N SER A 68 9.27 -4.71 23.75
CA SER A 68 10.57 -4.26 23.25
C SER A 68 10.47 -3.04 22.33
N LEU A 69 11.47 -2.16 22.41
CA LEU A 69 11.56 -0.98 21.56
C LEU A 69 11.63 -1.35 20.07
N SER A 70 12.33 -2.45 19.73
CA SER A 70 12.44 -2.91 18.35
C SER A 70 11.09 -3.33 17.75
N GLN A 71 10.22 -3.99 18.52
CA GLN A 71 8.85 -4.31 18.11
C GLN A 71 8.02 -3.05 17.90
N LEU A 72 8.15 -2.07 18.81
CA LEU A 72 7.45 -0.79 18.68
C LEU A 72 7.88 -0.04 17.41
N VAL A 73 9.18 0.07 17.17
CA VAL A 73 9.74 0.70 15.96
C VAL A 73 9.28 -0.04 14.71
N TRP A 74 9.32 -1.38 14.72
CA TRP A 74 8.87 -2.20 13.60
C TRP A 74 7.40 -1.94 13.26
N LEU A 75 6.54 -1.86 14.27
CA LEU A 75 5.11 -1.61 14.09
C LEU A 75 4.84 -0.28 13.39
N PHE A 76 5.47 0.81 13.85
CA PHE A 76 5.31 2.11 13.20
C PHE A 76 5.94 2.13 11.80
N LEU A 77 7.08 1.47 11.61
CA LEU A 77 7.75 1.39 10.32
C LEU A 77 6.91 0.61 9.30
N GLN A 78 6.27 -0.49 9.71
CA GLN A 78 5.38 -1.28 8.84
C GLN A 78 4.22 -0.41 8.33
N ASN A 79 3.52 0.29 9.22
CA ASN A 79 2.44 1.22 8.81
C ASN A 79 2.94 2.32 7.87
N ALA A 80 4.10 2.92 8.18
CA ALA A 80 4.69 3.95 7.33
C ALA A 80 5.06 3.39 5.94
N MET A 81 5.62 2.18 5.89
CA MET A 81 5.95 1.50 4.64
C MET A 81 4.69 1.21 3.80
N ASN A 82 3.57 0.82 4.43
CA ASN A 82 2.31 0.60 3.71
C ASN A 82 1.73 1.91 3.15
N VAL A 83 1.76 3.00 3.91
CA VAL A 83 1.44 4.33 3.34
C VAL A 83 2.34 4.65 2.14
N LEU A 84 3.65 4.38 2.25
CA LEU A 84 4.62 4.63 1.19
C LEU A 84 4.56 3.63 0.03
N LEU A 85 3.88 2.48 0.17
CA LEU A 85 3.81 1.46 -0.87
C LEU A 85 3.05 1.98 -2.09
N LEU A 86 1.89 2.61 -1.90
CA LEU A 86 1.09 3.14 -3.00
C LEU A 86 1.28 4.65 -3.24
N TYR A 87 1.88 5.37 -2.30
CA TYR A 87 2.04 6.83 -2.41
C TYR A 87 2.82 7.28 -3.66
N PRO A 88 4.02 6.73 -3.99
CA PRO A 88 4.77 7.12 -5.19
C PRO A 88 4.01 6.80 -6.49
N LEU A 89 3.31 5.67 -6.54
CA LEU A 89 2.46 5.30 -7.66
C LEU A 89 1.33 6.32 -7.84
N GLY A 90 0.68 6.71 -6.75
CA GLY A 90 -0.36 7.74 -6.73
C GLY A 90 0.16 9.09 -7.23
N LEU A 91 1.35 9.51 -6.80
CA LEU A 91 1.95 10.78 -7.25
C LEU A 91 2.10 10.80 -8.76
N ALA A 92 2.68 9.74 -9.33
CA ALA A 92 2.87 9.63 -10.76
C ALA A 92 1.54 9.56 -11.52
N TYR A 93 0.57 8.79 -11.02
CA TYR A 93 -0.76 8.67 -11.63
C TYR A 93 -1.52 9.99 -11.68
N PHE A 94 -1.59 10.72 -10.57
CA PHE A 94 -2.31 12.01 -10.54
C PHE A 94 -1.58 13.10 -11.31
N ALA A 95 -0.24 13.10 -11.30
CA ALA A 95 0.55 13.99 -12.15
C ALA A 95 0.32 13.73 -13.65
N LEU A 96 0.12 12.47 -14.05
CA LEU A 96 -0.21 12.09 -15.42
C LEU A 96 -1.64 12.50 -15.80
N LYS A 97 -2.62 12.21 -14.92
CA LYS A 97 -4.04 12.50 -15.17
C LYS A 97 -4.32 14.00 -15.25
N SER A 98 -3.61 14.81 -14.46
CA SER A 98 -3.68 16.28 -14.46
C SER A 98 -5.10 16.87 -14.28
N LYS A 99 -6.08 16.08 -13.82
CA LYS A 99 -7.47 16.50 -13.62
C LYS A 99 -7.90 16.20 -12.19
N LYS A 100 -8.56 17.17 -11.54
CA LYS A 100 -9.13 16.99 -10.20
C LYS A 100 -10.10 15.82 -10.15
N GLN A 101 -10.09 15.14 -9.02
CA GLN A 101 -11.01 14.05 -8.69
C GLN A 101 -11.73 14.39 -7.39
N THR A 102 -12.93 13.86 -7.20
CA THR A 102 -13.59 13.95 -5.89
C THR A 102 -12.82 13.10 -4.88
N HIS A 103 -12.82 13.51 -3.61
CA HIS A 103 -12.15 12.76 -2.55
C HIS A 103 -12.64 11.31 -2.48
N LEU A 104 -13.95 11.08 -2.67
CA LEU A 104 -14.54 9.74 -2.74
C LEU A 104 -13.95 8.88 -3.88
N LYS A 105 -13.78 9.44 -5.09
CA LYS A 105 -13.17 8.69 -6.21
C LYS A 105 -11.73 8.30 -5.93
N VAL A 106 -10.98 9.16 -5.23
CA VAL A 106 -9.59 8.88 -4.84
C VAL A 106 -9.53 7.79 -3.77
N LEU A 107 -10.41 7.85 -2.77
CA LEU A 107 -10.52 6.83 -1.73
C LEU A 107 -10.95 5.47 -2.30
N ILE A 108 -11.94 5.44 -3.19
CA ILE A 108 -12.36 4.21 -3.88
C ILE A 108 -11.20 3.63 -4.69
N LEU A 109 -10.47 4.47 -5.45
CA LEU A 109 -9.30 4.00 -6.21
C LEU A 109 -8.25 3.37 -5.28
N GLY A 110 -7.89 4.05 -4.19
CA GLY A 110 -6.92 3.53 -3.23
C GLY A 110 -7.38 2.23 -2.58
N PHE A 111 -8.64 2.19 -2.14
CA PHE A 111 -9.24 1.02 -1.53
C PHE A 111 -9.30 -0.17 -2.49
N THR A 112 -9.75 0.03 -3.73
CA THR A 112 -9.82 -1.05 -4.73
C THR A 112 -8.44 -1.62 -5.03
N ILE A 113 -7.41 -0.78 -5.18
CA ILE A 113 -6.04 -1.26 -5.41
C ILE A 113 -5.55 -2.04 -4.19
N SER A 114 -5.69 -1.48 -2.99
CA SER A 114 -5.22 -2.14 -1.77
C SER A 114 -5.95 -3.44 -1.49
N PHE A 115 -7.27 -3.47 -1.67
CA PHE A 115 -8.08 -4.67 -1.53
C PHE A 115 -7.67 -5.75 -2.53
N SER A 116 -7.38 -5.35 -3.78
CA SER A 116 -6.88 -6.30 -4.79
C SER A 116 -5.53 -6.91 -4.37
N ILE A 117 -4.64 -6.12 -3.76
CA ILE A 117 -3.34 -6.60 -3.26
C ILE A 117 -3.55 -7.63 -2.15
N GLU A 118 -4.28 -7.27 -1.08
CA GLU A 118 -4.52 -8.14 0.07
C GLU A 118 -5.24 -9.44 -0.31
N VAL A 119 -6.28 -9.36 -1.15
CA VAL A 119 -7.00 -10.55 -1.63
C VAL A 119 -6.10 -11.44 -2.49
N THR A 120 -5.27 -10.85 -3.36
CA THR A 120 -4.32 -11.64 -4.17
C THR A 120 -3.30 -12.32 -3.29
N GLN A 121 -2.77 -11.64 -2.28
CA GLN A 121 -1.86 -12.22 -1.29
C GLN A 121 -2.50 -13.37 -0.52
N LEU A 122 -3.76 -13.22 -0.10
CA LEU A 122 -4.52 -14.26 0.59
C LEU A 122 -4.74 -15.49 -0.32
N ILE A 123 -5.04 -15.28 -1.60
CA ILE A 123 -5.15 -16.36 -2.59
C ILE A 123 -3.79 -17.05 -2.79
N LEU A 124 -2.70 -16.30 -2.89
CA LEU A 124 -1.35 -16.87 -3.01
C LEU A 124 -0.96 -17.66 -1.77
N ASP A 125 -1.34 -17.19 -0.58
CA ASP A 125 -1.13 -17.91 0.68
C ASP A 125 -1.88 -19.26 0.68
N LEU A 126 -3.14 -19.26 0.20
CA LEU A 126 -3.94 -20.48 0.05
C LEU A 126 -3.31 -21.48 -0.93
N LEU A 127 -2.77 -21.00 -2.05
CA LEU A 127 -2.29 -21.84 -3.15
C LEU A 127 -0.84 -22.31 -2.98
N LEU A 128 0.03 -21.45 -2.45
CA LEU A 128 1.49 -21.61 -2.52
C LEU A 128 2.20 -21.49 -1.17
N ASP A 129 1.47 -21.35 -0.06
CA ASP A 129 2.05 -21.13 1.27
C ASP A 129 3.03 -19.94 1.26
N ALA A 130 2.57 -18.83 0.69
CA ALA A 130 3.37 -17.62 0.49
C ALA A 130 3.75 -16.91 1.80
N ASN A 131 3.27 -17.40 2.94
CA ASN A 131 3.44 -16.82 4.26
C ASN A 131 3.04 -15.33 4.28
N ARG A 132 1.86 -15.00 3.73
CA ARG A 132 1.23 -13.66 3.81
C ARG A 132 0.11 -13.58 4.86
N VAL A 133 -0.17 -12.37 5.33
CA VAL A 133 -1.26 -12.07 6.27
C VAL A 133 -2.17 -11.06 5.57
N PHE A 134 -3.48 -11.30 5.59
CA PHE A 134 -4.45 -10.31 5.16
C PHE A 134 -4.68 -9.32 6.30
N GLU A 135 -4.28 -8.06 6.13
CA GLU A 135 -4.31 -7.05 7.20
C GLU A 135 -5.26 -5.89 6.86
N VAL A 136 -6.25 -5.64 7.73
CA VAL A 136 -7.19 -4.50 7.56
C VAL A 136 -6.46 -3.17 7.66
N ASP A 137 -5.44 -3.07 8.50
CA ASP A 137 -4.61 -1.86 8.62
C ASP A 137 -3.85 -1.57 7.32
N ASP A 138 -3.42 -2.61 6.59
CA ASP A 138 -2.73 -2.47 5.30
C ASP A 138 -3.69 -1.92 4.24
N LEU A 139 -4.96 -2.37 4.21
CA LEU A 139 -6.02 -1.77 3.40
C LEU A 139 -6.14 -0.27 3.63
N MET A 140 -6.18 0.14 4.90
CA MET A 140 -6.38 1.52 5.30
C MET A 140 -5.16 2.39 4.98
N THR A 141 -3.96 1.93 5.33
CA THR A 141 -2.70 2.68 5.16
C THR A 141 -2.30 2.82 3.69
N ASN A 142 -2.42 1.78 2.87
CA ASN A 142 -2.20 1.85 1.42
C ASN A 142 -3.20 2.81 0.74
N THR A 143 -4.49 2.73 1.11
CA THR A 143 -5.53 3.66 0.64
C THR A 143 -5.19 5.10 1.01
N PHE A 144 -4.73 5.30 2.25
CA PHE A 144 -4.29 6.60 2.73
C PHE A 144 -3.06 7.11 1.97
N GLY A 145 -2.14 6.23 1.57
CA GLY A 145 -1.02 6.56 0.68
C GLY A 145 -1.47 7.17 -0.65
N ILE A 146 -2.42 6.55 -1.34
CA ILE A 146 -3.02 7.12 -2.57
C ILE A 146 -3.69 8.47 -2.31
N TYR A 147 -4.43 8.57 -1.19
CA TYR A 147 -5.09 9.80 -0.81
C TYR A 147 -4.09 10.95 -0.55
N LEU A 148 -3.03 10.70 0.21
CA LEU A 148 -1.97 11.67 0.47
C LEU A 148 -1.28 12.09 -0.83
N ALA A 149 -1.02 11.15 -1.75
CA ALA A 149 -0.43 11.46 -3.03
C ALA A 149 -1.30 12.43 -3.84
N TYR A 150 -2.62 12.20 -3.88
CA TYR A 150 -3.56 13.14 -4.50
C TYR A 150 -3.49 14.54 -3.87
N GLN A 151 -3.47 14.61 -2.54
CA GLN A 151 -3.38 15.86 -1.81
C GLN A 151 -2.06 16.60 -2.07
N THR A 152 -0.94 15.88 -2.21
CA THR A 152 0.34 16.45 -2.63
C THR A 152 0.25 17.07 -4.01
N ILE A 153 -0.24 16.33 -5.02
CA ILE A 153 -0.36 16.84 -6.40
C ILE A 153 -1.34 18.03 -6.48
N LYS A 154 -2.41 18.00 -5.68
CA LYS A 154 -3.36 19.12 -5.54
C LYS A 154 -2.68 20.36 -4.95
N LYS A 155 -1.93 20.22 -3.85
CA LYS A 155 -1.19 21.31 -3.20
C LYS A 155 -0.09 21.91 -4.09
N LEU A 156 0.54 21.10 -4.93
CA LEU A 156 1.53 21.55 -5.92
C LEU A 156 0.92 22.28 -7.12
N GLY A 157 -0.42 22.43 -7.20
CA GLY A 157 -1.08 23.13 -8.31
C GLY A 157 -1.00 22.39 -9.65
N LEU A 158 -0.74 21.08 -9.63
CA LEU A 158 -0.54 20.28 -10.84
C LEU A 158 -1.85 19.71 -11.43
N LEU A 159 -2.97 19.87 -10.71
CA LEU A 159 -4.29 19.46 -11.16
C LEU A 159 -5.03 20.63 -11.79
N LYS A 160 -5.62 20.38 -12.96
CA LYS A 160 -6.56 21.29 -13.63
C LYS A 160 -7.98 20.98 -13.16
N GLU A 161 -8.83 22.00 -13.21
CA GLU A 161 -10.28 21.84 -13.01
C GLU A 161 -10.87 20.77 -13.96
#